data_AF-I4DKP3-F1
#
_entry.id   AF-I4DKP3-F1
#
_cell.length_a   1.000
_cell.length_b   1.000
_cell.length_c   1.000
_cell.angle_alpha   90.00
_cell.angle_beta   90.00
_cell.angle_gamma   90.00
#
_symmetry.space_group_name_H-M   'P 1'
#
loop_
_entity.id
_entity.type
_entity.pdbx_description
1 polymer ?
#
loop_
_entity_poly.entity_id
_entity_poly.type
_entity_poly.pdbx_seq_one_letter_code
_entity_poly.pdbx_strand_id
1 'polypeptide(L)'
;MCGDMGKAVLRALTGALLCGLVSDAAYLQNYDTYPVQYEQAVYRKPLREHEKPQDLRNVPGVPGVDYPIYHQVPDTRFSCAHVPVHPGMYANVETGCQAYHVCHDGREGHQGAAFLCTNGTLFDQTKFACDWWYNVDCSQAIEHYKLNADPLKNPYVPKPKPEEVAEHGVYYKHD
;
A
#
# COMPACT_ATOMS: atom_id res chain seq x y z
N MET A 1 -8.27 71.28 66.34
CA MET A 1 -7.88 71.17 64.91
C MET A 1 -7.70 69.68 64.58
N CYS A 2 -8.77 68.99 64.19
CA CYS A 2 -8.75 67.56 63.84
C CYS A 2 -9.82 67.25 62.76
N GLY A 3 -10.00 68.18 61.81
CA GLY A 3 -11.08 68.11 60.79
C GLY A 3 -10.59 68.15 59.34
N ASP A 4 -9.41 68.72 59.08
CA ASP A 4 -8.94 68.93 57.71
C ASP A 4 -7.98 67.83 57.21
N MET A 5 -7.23 67.17 58.12
CA MET A 5 -6.37 66.05 57.74
C MET A 5 -7.15 64.78 57.37
N GLY A 6 -8.31 64.54 58.00
CA GLY A 6 -9.15 63.36 57.72
C GLY A 6 -9.80 63.40 56.32
N LYS A 7 -10.19 64.58 55.85
CA LYS A 7 -10.77 64.76 54.50
C LYS A 7 -9.73 64.59 53.40
N ALA A 8 -8.49 65.00 53.65
CA ALA A 8 -7.39 64.82 52.70
C ALA A 8 -7.01 63.34 52.55
N VAL A 9 -6.94 62.60 53.66
CA VAL A 9 -6.65 61.15 53.64
C VAL A 9 -7.79 60.38 52.98
N LEU A 10 -9.06 60.68 53.29
CA LEU A 10 -10.20 60.00 52.67
C LEU A 10 -10.27 60.27 51.17
N ARG A 11 -10.00 61.52 50.71
CA ARG A 11 -9.93 61.88 49.28
C ARG A 11 -8.76 61.18 48.57
N ALA A 12 -7.60 61.07 49.22
CA ALA A 12 -6.44 60.38 48.67
C ALA A 12 -6.68 58.86 48.52
N LEU A 13 -7.29 58.24 49.52
CA LEU A 13 -7.64 56.81 49.49
C LEU A 13 -8.73 56.52 48.45
N THR A 14 -9.76 57.37 48.32
CA THR A 14 -10.76 57.23 47.25
C THR A 14 -10.18 57.47 45.86
N GLY A 15 -9.23 58.41 45.72
CA GLY A 15 -8.56 58.69 44.45
C GLY A 15 -7.68 57.53 43.97
N ALA A 16 -6.95 56.89 44.89
CA ALA A 16 -6.09 55.74 44.59
C ALA A 16 -6.90 54.48 44.23
N LEU A 17 -8.00 54.21 44.95
CA LEU A 17 -8.90 53.09 44.65
C LEU A 17 -9.60 53.25 43.29
N LEU A 18 -10.05 54.47 42.97
CA LEU A 18 -10.67 54.74 41.68
C LEU A 18 -9.65 54.61 40.54
N CYS A 19 -8.42 55.14 40.69
CA CYS A 19 -7.36 54.99 39.69
C CYS A 19 -6.94 53.53 39.46
N GLY A 20 -6.86 52.71 40.51
CA GLY A 20 -6.56 51.28 40.36
C GLY A 20 -7.64 50.52 39.60
N LEU A 21 -8.92 50.82 39.88
CA LEU A 21 -10.05 50.16 39.22
C LEU A 21 -10.24 50.58 37.75
N VAL A 22 -9.94 51.83 37.37
CA VAL A 22 -9.94 52.22 35.94
C VAL A 22 -8.77 51.64 35.15
N SER A 23 -7.62 51.39 35.79
CA SER A 23 -6.48 50.73 35.12
C SER A 23 -6.78 49.28 34.77
N ASP A 24 -7.44 48.53 35.66
CA ASP A 24 -7.78 47.12 35.41
C ASP A 24 -8.93 46.96 34.39
N ALA A 25 -9.92 47.86 34.41
CA ALA A 25 -11.02 47.84 33.44
C ALA A 25 -10.56 48.22 32.02
N ALA A 26 -9.65 49.21 31.90
CA ALA A 26 -9.05 49.58 30.62
C ALA A 26 -8.09 48.50 30.07
N TYR A 27 -7.44 47.74 30.96
CA TYR A 27 -6.57 46.63 30.58
C TYR A 27 -7.36 45.45 29.99
N LEU A 28 -8.57 45.17 30.51
CA LEU A 28 -9.42 44.07 30.03
C LEU A 28 -10.24 44.39 28.77
N GLN A 29 -10.41 45.66 28.40
CA GLN A 29 -11.14 46.05 27.18
C GLN A 29 -10.33 45.93 25.88
N ASN A 30 -9.01 45.72 25.97
CA ASN A 30 -8.14 45.57 24.80
C ASN A 30 -7.95 44.11 24.32
N TYR A 31 -8.75 43.17 24.84
CA TYR A 31 -8.74 41.79 24.37
C TYR A 31 -9.71 41.61 23.20
N ASP A 32 -9.33 42.15 22.03
CA ASP A 32 -10.03 41.84 20.79
C ASP A 32 -9.79 40.36 20.43
N THR A 33 -10.85 39.56 20.48
CA THR A 33 -10.83 38.17 20.03
C THR A 33 -10.77 38.16 18.51
N TYR A 34 -9.57 38.03 17.94
CA TYR A 34 -9.39 37.86 16.51
C TYR A 34 -10.00 36.51 16.06
N PRO A 35 -11.00 36.48 15.16
CA PRO A 35 -11.44 35.24 14.55
C PRO A 35 -10.38 34.80 13.53
N VAL A 36 -9.55 33.82 13.89
CA VAL A 36 -8.65 33.15 12.95
C VAL A 36 -9.47 32.19 12.09
N GLN A 37 -9.85 32.62 10.89
CA GLN A 37 -10.35 31.70 9.85
C GLN A 37 -9.15 30.97 9.24
N TYR A 38 -8.88 29.75 9.71
CA TYR A 38 -7.96 28.85 9.02
C TYR A 38 -8.71 28.25 7.82
N GLU A 39 -8.49 28.79 6.64
CA GLU A 39 -8.80 28.06 5.42
C GLU A 39 -7.55 27.26 5.07
N GLN A 40 -7.44 26.05 5.62
CA GLN A 40 -6.36 25.14 5.26
C GLN A 40 -6.54 24.75 3.79
N ALA A 41 -5.83 25.44 2.90
CA ALA A 41 -5.59 24.91 1.57
C ALA A 41 -4.85 23.58 1.72
N VAL A 42 -5.57 22.48 1.51
CA VAL A 42 -4.98 21.14 1.53
C VAL A 42 -4.01 21.05 0.36
N TYR A 43 -2.74 21.34 0.60
CA TYR A 43 -1.68 21.11 -0.37
C TYR A 43 -1.53 19.59 -0.56
N ARG A 44 -2.23 19.04 -1.55
CA ARG A 44 -2.02 17.66 -1.98
C ARG A 44 -0.69 17.62 -2.71
N LYS A 45 0.29 16.92 -2.12
CA LYS A 45 1.53 16.61 -2.81
C LYS A 45 1.20 15.90 -4.14
N PRO A 46 1.94 16.19 -5.23
CA PRO A 46 1.80 15.43 -6.46
C PRO A 46 1.96 13.94 -6.16
N LEU A 47 1.06 13.13 -6.73
CA LEU A 47 1.20 11.67 -6.66
C LEU A 47 2.53 11.29 -7.30
N ARG A 48 3.25 10.40 -6.62
CA ARG A 48 4.44 9.75 -7.19
C ARG A 48 3.99 8.96 -8.42
N GLU A 49 4.89 8.73 -9.37
CA GLU A 49 4.52 8.08 -10.63
C GLU A 49 3.84 6.72 -10.41
N HIS A 50 4.33 5.94 -9.44
CA HIS A 50 3.74 4.64 -9.05
C HIS A 50 2.39 4.74 -8.34
N GLU A 51 1.97 5.92 -7.92
CA GLU A 51 0.66 6.17 -7.28
C GLU A 51 -0.38 6.66 -8.30
N LYS A 52 0.04 6.99 -9.54
CA LYS A 52 -0.89 7.38 -10.59
C LYS A 52 -1.69 6.18 -11.09
N PRO A 53 -2.98 6.34 -11.40
CA PRO A 53 -3.77 5.30 -12.04
C PRO A 53 -3.17 4.88 -13.38
N GLN A 54 -3.23 3.60 -13.70
CA GLN A 54 -2.83 3.08 -15.01
C GLN A 54 -3.80 3.56 -16.10
N ASP A 55 -3.26 3.99 -17.25
CA ASP A 55 -4.07 4.34 -18.43
C ASP A 55 -4.42 3.08 -19.22
N LEU A 56 -5.68 2.66 -19.14
CA LEU A 56 -6.15 1.39 -19.72
C LEU A 56 -6.73 1.53 -21.13
N ARG A 57 -6.68 2.73 -21.76
CA ARG A 57 -7.32 2.97 -23.06
C ARG A 57 -6.77 2.11 -24.21
N ASN A 58 -5.53 1.65 -24.09
CA ASN A 58 -4.86 0.81 -25.08
C ASN A 58 -4.83 -0.68 -24.70
N VAL A 59 -5.49 -1.06 -23.60
CA VAL A 59 -5.63 -2.46 -23.19
C VAL A 59 -6.92 -3.01 -23.79
N PRO A 60 -6.88 -4.05 -24.63
CA PRO A 60 -8.09 -4.67 -25.17
C PRO A 60 -8.98 -5.25 -24.06
N GLY A 61 -10.30 -5.20 -24.27
CA GLY A 61 -11.29 -5.70 -23.31
C GLY A 61 -11.81 -4.65 -22.34
N VAL A 62 -12.73 -5.06 -21.46
CA VAL A 62 -13.39 -4.23 -20.47
C VAL A 62 -12.80 -4.55 -19.08
N PRO A 63 -12.09 -3.61 -18.43
CA PRO A 63 -11.56 -3.83 -17.09
C PRO A 63 -12.67 -4.15 -16.07
N GLY A 64 -12.43 -5.14 -15.22
CA GLY A 64 -13.38 -5.65 -14.23
C GLY A 64 -14.41 -6.66 -14.80
N VAL A 65 -14.46 -6.84 -16.12
CA VAL A 65 -15.30 -7.84 -16.79
C VAL A 65 -14.44 -8.92 -17.43
N ASP A 66 -13.54 -8.52 -18.34
CA ASP A 66 -12.67 -9.45 -19.06
C ASP A 66 -11.41 -9.80 -18.27
N TYR A 67 -10.94 -8.88 -17.43
CA TYR A 67 -9.80 -9.08 -16.55
C TYR A 67 -9.96 -8.26 -15.25
N PRO A 68 -9.42 -8.75 -14.11
CA PRO A 68 -9.47 -8.06 -12.82
C PRO A 68 -8.60 -6.79 -12.77
N ILE A 69 -8.91 -5.90 -11.83
CA ILE A 69 -8.25 -4.59 -11.65
C ILE A 69 -7.88 -4.34 -10.18
N TYR A 70 -7.27 -5.34 -9.54
CA TYR A 70 -6.81 -5.21 -8.16
C TYR A 70 -5.71 -4.16 -8.04
N HIS A 71 -5.78 -3.33 -6.99
CA HIS A 71 -4.74 -2.35 -6.65
C HIS A 71 -3.75 -2.88 -5.60
N GLN A 72 -4.17 -3.91 -4.86
CA GLN A 72 -3.38 -4.65 -3.88
C GLN A 72 -3.84 -6.10 -3.93
N VAL A 73 -2.97 -7.05 -3.55
CA VAL A 73 -3.36 -8.46 -3.49
C VAL A 73 -4.42 -8.63 -2.40
N PRO A 74 -5.65 -9.07 -2.72
CA PRO A 74 -6.68 -9.31 -1.72
C PRO A 74 -6.37 -10.57 -0.90
N ASP A 75 -6.90 -10.62 0.32
CA ASP A 75 -6.90 -11.85 1.11
C ASP A 75 -7.72 -12.92 0.40
N THR A 76 -7.13 -14.10 0.27
CA THR A 76 -7.69 -15.27 -0.43
C THR A 76 -7.37 -16.54 0.36
N ARG A 77 -7.93 -17.67 -0.03
CA ARG A 77 -7.62 -18.96 0.63
C ARG A 77 -6.29 -19.58 0.18
N PHE A 78 -5.56 -18.90 -0.71
CA PHE A 78 -4.23 -19.34 -1.11
C PHE A 78 -3.31 -19.47 0.11
N SER A 79 -2.52 -20.54 0.17
CA SER A 79 -1.47 -20.69 1.17
C SER A 79 -0.34 -21.52 0.61
N CYS A 80 0.89 -21.08 0.90
CA CYS A 80 2.11 -21.84 0.63
C CYS A 80 2.15 -23.18 1.39
N ALA A 81 1.33 -23.41 2.41
CA ALA A 81 1.25 -24.72 3.06
C ALA A 81 0.60 -25.80 2.16
N HIS A 82 -0.13 -25.40 1.11
CA HIS A 82 -0.91 -26.30 0.28
C HIS A 82 -0.35 -26.47 -1.14
N VAL A 83 0.83 -25.91 -1.43
CA VAL A 83 1.45 -25.98 -2.76
C VAL A 83 2.42 -27.17 -2.85
N PRO A 84 2.59 -27.77 -4.05
CA PRO A 84 3.34 -29.03 -4.18
C PRO A 84 4.86 -28.89 -4.14
N VAL A 85 5.43 -27.71 -4.42
CA VAL A 85 6.87 -27.53 -4.59
C VAL A 85 7.38 -26.28 -3.85
N HIS A 86 8.50 -26.41 -3.15
CA HIS A 86 9.19 -25.28 -2.53
C HIS A 86 10.66 -25.30 -2.92
N PRO A 87 11.25 -24.16 -3.35
CA PRO A 87 10.57 -22.88 -3.63
C PRO A 87 9.77 -22.91 -4.95
N GLY A 88 8.81 -22.01 -5.12
CA GLY A 88 8.02 -21.94 -6.36
C GLY A 88 7.14 -20.69 -6.49
N MET A 89 6.65 -20.45 -7.72
CA MET A 89 5.69 -19.40 -8.06
C MET A 89 4.33 -19.99 -8.41
N TYR A 90 3.27 -19.35 -7.92
CA TYR A 90 1.92 -19.88 -7.96
C TYR A 90 0.91 -18.80 -8.35
N ALA A 91 0.18 -19.04 -9.46
CA ALA A 91 -0.93 -18.20 -9.86
C ALA A 91 -2.05 -18.25 -8.81
N ASN A 92 -2.60 -17.11 -8.39
CA ASN A 92 -3.75 -17.10 -7.51
C ASN A 92 -5.05 -17.15 -8.32
N VAL A 93 -5.66 -18.33 -8.42
CA VAL A 93 -6.88 -18.52 -9.20
C VAL A 93 -8.08 -17.73 -8.67
N GLU A 94 -8.12 -17.43 -7.36
CA GLU A 94 -9.22 -16.66 -6.75
C GLU A 94 -9.22 -15.19 -7.18
N THR A 95 -8.07 -14.68 -7.63
CA THR A 95 -7.93 -13.31 -8.14
C THR A 95 -7.98 -13.24 -9.67
N GLY A 96 -8.43 -14.32 -10.34
CA GLY A 96 -8.35 -14.42 -11.80
C GLY A 96 -6.91 -14.42 -12.30
N CYS A 97 -5.95 -14.87 -11.50
CA CYS A 97 -4.52 -14.90 -11.81
C CYS A 97 -3.86 -13.53 -11.99
N GLN A 98 -4.51 -12.42 -11.64
CA GLN A 98 -3.78 -11.15 -11.57
C GLN A 98 -2.79 -11.12 -10.41
N ALA A 99 -3.14 -11.75 -9.29
CA ALA A 99 -2.18 -11.98 -8.22
C ALA A 99 -1.43 -13.31 -8.43
N TYR A 100 -0.16 -13.32 -8.06
CA TYR A 100 0.64 -14.53 -7.92
C TYR A 100 1.48 -14.46 -6.66
N HIS A 101 1.89 -15.64 -6.19
CA HIS A 101 2.60 -15.79 -4.94
C HIS A 101 3.92 -16.53 -5.16
N VAL A 102 4.94 -16.16 -4.38
CA VAL A 102 6.22 -16.84 -4.33
C VAL A 102 6.35 -17.50 -2.97
N CYS A 103 6.37 -18.83 -2.96
CA CYS A 103 6.53 -19.64 -1.78
C CYS A 103 7.99 -20.06 -1.62
N HIS A 104 8.59 -19.73 -0.47
CA HIS A 104 9.97 -20.10 -0.13
C HIS A 104 10.01 -20.83 1.22
N ASP A 105 10.74 -20.29 2.21
CA ASP A 105 10.96 -20.85 3.54
C ASP A 105 9.91 -20.40 4.59
N GLY A 106 8.93 -19.60 4.17
CA GLY A 106 7.82 -19.14 5.00
C GLY A 106 8.08 -17.83 5.76
N ARG A 107 9.24 -17.17 5.58
CA ARG A 107 9.53 -15.88 6.22
C ARG A 107 8.59 -14.76 5.78
N GLU A 108 8.01 -14.87 4.59
CA GLU A 108 7.04 -13.91 4.03
C GLU A 108 5.60 -14.20 4.48
N GLY A 109 5.40 -15.17 5.39
CA GLY A 109 4.11 -15.53 5.94
C GLY A 109 3.41 -16.67 5.18
N HIS A 110 2.18 -16.96 5.58
CA HIS A 110 1.43 -18.14 5.12
C HIS A 110 1.08 -18.14 3.63
N GLN A 111 1.03 -16.97 2.98
CA GLN A 111 0.83 -16.83 1.54
C GLN A 111 2.14 -16.62 0.76
N GLY A 112 3.28 -16.52 1.45
CA GLY A 112 4.55 -16.15 0.83
C GLY A 112 4.57 -14.69 0.37
N ALA A 113 5.52 -14.35 -0.50
CA ALA A 113 5.55 -13.02 -1.11
C ALA A 113 4.48 -12.91 -2.19
N ALA A 114 3.66 -11.86 -2.11
CA ALA A 114 2.52 -11.67 -3.00
C ALA A 114 2.74 -10.50 -3.96
N PHE A 115 2.34 -10.67 -5.21
CA PHE A 115 2.55 -9.70 -6.28
C PHE A 115 1.31 -9.58 -7.16
N LEU A 116 1.17 -8.44 -7.84
CA LEU A 116 0.17 -8.24 -8.89
C LEU A 116 0.85 -8.08 -10.26
N CYS A 117 0.29 -8.75 -11.26
CA CYS A 117 0.46 -8.36 -12.65
C CYS A 117 -0.23 -7.01 -12.91
N THR A 118 0.29 -6.25 -13.86
CA THR A 118 -0.33 -4.99 -14.31
C THR A 118 -1.73 -5.21 -14.86
N ASN A 119 -2.60 -4.20 -14.82
CA ASN A 119 -3.96 -4.34 -15.37
C ASN A 119 -3.90 -4.67 -16.86
N GLY A 120 -4.67 -5.66 -17.29
CA GLY A 120 -4.65 -6.20 -18.66
C GLY A 120 -3.75 -7.42 -18.84
N THR A 121 -3.02 -7.82 -17.79
CA THR A 121 -2.15 -9.01 -17.80
C THR A 121 -2.45 -9.93 -16.62
N LEU A 122 -2.25 -11.22 -16.81
CA LEU A 122 -2.46 -12.27 -15.82
C LEU A 122 -1.22 -13.15 -15.74
N PHE A 123 -0.95 -13.73 -14.57
CA PHE A 123 0.17 -14.62 -14.36
C PHE A 123 -0.09 -15.96 -15.05
N ASP A 124 0.72 -16.26 -16.05
CA ASP A 124 0.72 -17.53 -16.77
C ASP A 124 1.63 -18.53 -16.05
N GLN A 125 1.02 -19.51 -15.38
CA GLN A 125 1.73 -20.53 -14.63
C GLN A 125 2.70 -21.36 -15.50
N THR A 126 2.44 -21.48 -16.81
CA THR A 126 3.28 -22.26 -17.72
C THR A 126 4.57 -21.55 -18.11
N LYS A 127 4.53 -20.21 -18.10
CA LYS A 127 5.62 -19.30 -18.47
C LYS A 127 6.34 -18.69 -17.27
N PHE A 128 5.76 -18.76 -16.07
CA PHE A 128 6.28 -18.08 -14.88
C PHE A 128 6.39 -16.55 -15.05
N ALA A 129 5.46 -15.97 -15.80
CA ALA A 129 5.45 -14.55 -16.15
C ALA A 129 4.03 -14.04 -16.36
N CYS A 130 3.84 -12.72 -16.30
CA CYS A 130 2.58 -12.09 -16.69
C CYS A 130 2.49 -12.04 -18.23
N ASP A 131 1.35 -12.44 -18.79
CA ASP A 131 1.02 -12.32 -20.21
C ASP A 131 -0.34 -11.61 -20.36
N TRP A 132 -0.70 -11.19 -21.56
CA TRP A 132 -2.00 -10.59 -21.85
C TRP A 132 -3.14 -11.48 -21.39
N TRP A 133 -4.19 -10.87 -20.81
CA TRP A 133 -5.29 -11.61 -20.19
C TRP A 133 -5.94 -12.64 -21.13
N TYR A 134 -6.03 -12.36 -22.43
CA TYR A 134 -6.61 -13.25 -23.43
C TYR A 134 -5.71 -14.43 -23.83
N ASN A 135 -4.43 -14.42 -23.42
CA ASN A 135 -3.50 -15.53 -23.63
C ASN A 135 -3.46 -16.51 -22.45
N VAL A 136 -4.10 -16.18 -21.32
CA VAL A 136 -3.97 -16.91 -20.06
C VAL A 136 -5.30 -17.58 -19.70
N ASP A 137 -5.32 -18.91 -19.71
CA ASP A 137 -6.41 -19.66 -19.09
C ASP A 137 -6.11 -19.88 -17.60
N CYS A 138 -6.59 -18.95 -16.78
CA CYS A 138 -6.37 -19.00 -15.33
C CYS A 138 -6.95 -20.26 -14.68
N SER A 139 -8.01 -20.85 -15.25
CA SER A 139 -8.67 -22.03 -14.67
C SER A 139 -7.76 -23.27 -14.66
N GLN A 140 -6.81 -23.35 -15.60
CA GLN A 140 -5.85 -24.45 -15.71
C GLN A 140 -4.58 -24.24 -14.86
N ALA A 141 -4.43 -23.09 -14.19
CA ALA A 141 -3.17 -22.76 -13.51
C ALA A 141 -2.77 -23.80 -12.45
N ILE A 142 -3.71 -24.36 -11.69
CA ILE A 142 -3.42 -25.36 -10.66
C ILE A 142 -2.79 -26.63 -11.27
N GLU A 143 -3.25 -27.07 -12.45
CA GLU A 143 -2.70 -28.26 -13.13
C GLU A 143 -1.23 -28.07 -13.54
N HIS A 144 -0.82 -26.81 -13.71
CA HIS A 144 0.52 -26.41 -14.08
C HIS A 144 1.43 -26.11 -12.89
N TYR A 145 0.95 -26.15 -11.64
CA TYR A 145 1.80 -25.96 -10.45
C TYR A 145 2.98 -26.93 -10.39
N LYS A 146 2.81 -28.14 -10.93
CA LYS A 146 3.88 -29.15 -11.06
C LYS A 146 5.10 -28.66 -11.84
N LEU A 147 4.97 -27.65 -12.70
CA LEU A 147 6.09 -27.08 -13.45
C LEU A 147 7.12 -26.41 -12.55
N ASN A 148 6.77 -26.08 -11.29
CA ASN A 148 7.75 -25.60 -10.31
C ASN A 148 8.82 -26.64 -9.99
N ALA A 149 8.58 -27.93 -10.25
CA ALA A 149 9.58 -28.98 -10.05
C ALA A 149 10.65 -29.01 -11.16
N ASP A 150 10.44 -28.31 -12.28
CA ASP A 150 11.38 -28.24 -13.40
C ASP A 150 12.46 -27.17 -13.13
N PRO A 151 13.74 -27.55 -12.90
CA PRO A 151 14.81 -26.61 -12.61
C PRO A 151 15.16 -25.68 -13.78
N LEU A 152 14.76 -26.02 -15.02
CA LEU A 152 14.98 -25.16 -16.18
C LEU A 152 13.95 -24.04 -16.27
N LYS A 153 12.77 -24.23 -15.68
CA LYS A 153 11.69 -23.24 -15.62
C LYS A 153 11.65 -22.46 -14.33
N ASN A 154 11.81 -23.12 -13.18
CA ASN A 154 11.70 -22.48 -11.87
C ASN A 154 12.91 -21.56 -11.60
N PRO A 155 12.73 -20.22 -11.53
CA PRO A 155 13.84 -19.30 -11.35
C PRO A 155 14.44 -19.31 -9.94
N TYR A 156 13.80 -19.98 -8.97
CA TYR A 156 14.26 -20.07 -7.58
C TYR A 156 15.11 -21.31 -7.29
N VAL A 157 15.26 -22.21 -8.27
CA VAL A 157 16.11 -23.40 -8.15
C VAL A 157 17.39 -23.16 -8.95
N PRO A 158 18.58 -23.45 -8.39
CA PRO A 158 19.82 -23.39 -9.17
C PRO A 158 19.72 -24.29 -10.40
N LYS A 159 20.05 -23.73 -11.57
CA LYS A 159 20.08 -24.52 -12.81
C LYS A 159 21.19 -25.57 -12.70
N PRO A 160 20.93 -26.84 -13.03
CA PRO A 160 21.95 -27.87 -13.02
C PRO A 160 23.06 -27.53 -14.01
N LYS A 161 24.29 -27.93 -13.69
CA LYS A 161 25.42 -27.73 -14.62
C LYS A 161 25.28 -28.68 -15.81
N PRO A 162 25.76 -28.31 -17.01
CA PRO A 162 25.69 -29.18 -18.18
C PRO A 162 26.27 -30.59 -17.95
N GLU A 163 27.30 -30.70 -17.11
CA GLU A 163 27.95 -31.96 -16.73
C GLU A 163 27.02 -32.88 -15.92
N GLU A 164 26.24 -32.31 -14.98
CA GLU A 164 25.29 -33.05 -14.13
C GLU A 164 24.07 -33.55 -14.93
N VAL A 165 23.68 -32.79 -15.97
CA VAL A 165 22.61 -33.16 -16.91
C VAL A 165 23.03 -34.34 -17.80
N ALA A 166 24.30 -34.40 -18.20
CA ALA A 166 24.84 -35.49 -19.03
C ALA A 166 24.96 -36.83 -18.26
N GLU A 167 25.15 -36.79 -16.95
CA GLU A 167 25.34 -37.99 -16.10
C GLU A 167 24.01 -38.68 -15.73
N HIS A 168 22.91 -37.93 -15.59
CA HIS A 168 21.65 -38.42 -15.01
C HIS A 168 20.51 -38.71 -16.01
N GLY A 169 20.70 -38.57 -17.32
CA GLY A 169 19.63 -38.94 -18.24
C GLY A 169 19.91 -38.78 -19.73
N VAL A 170 19.82 -39.91 -20.42
CA VAL A 170 19.25 -40.08 -21.77
C VAL A 170 18.58 -38.80 -22.28
N TYR A 171 19.19 -38.24 -23.32
CA TYR A 171 18.69 -37.16 -24.18
C TYR A 171 17.17 -36.93 -24.10
N TYR A 172 16.79 -35.70 -23.74
CA TYR A 172 15.51 -35.13 -24.15
C TYR A 172 15.46 -35.16 -25.69
N LYS A 173 14.86 -36.21 -26.24
CA LYS A 173 14.56 -36.28 -27.66
C LYS A 173 13.35 -35.38 -27.89
N HIS A 174 13.60 -34.20 -28.46
CA HIS A 174 12.56 -33.37 -29.04
C HIS A 174 12.09 -34.07 -30.33
N ASP A 175 10.94 -34.74 -30.29
CA ASP A 175 10.15 -35.08 -31.49
C ASP A 175 9.24 -33.91 -31.88
#